data_AF-A0A183GL81-F1
#
_entry.id   AF-A0A183GL81-F1
#
_cell.length_a   1.000
_cell.length_b   1.000
_cell.length_c   1.000
_cell.angle_alpha   90.00
_cell.angle_beta   90.00
_cell.angle_gamma   90.00
#
_symmetry.space_group_name_H-M   'P 1'
#
loop_
_entity.id
_entity.type
_entity.pdbx_description
1 polymer ?
#
loop_
_entity_poly.entity_id
_entity_poly.type
_entity_poly.pdbx_seq_one_letter_code
_entity_poly.pdbx_strand_id
1 'polypeptide(L)'
;MDNDLAPEIARRRRAAWAAFSSIRQVTDQVKGANLRASTFNASVLHAMCYAMETWPDNKTIGRAMQTTHPAMERCLLKTSLLQQWQEGLRSSKIREKSQLADYEKYR
;
A
#
# COMPACT_ATOMS: atom_id res chain seq x y z
N MET A 1 14.79 25.73 19.27
CA MET A 1 14.83 24.27 19.48
C MET A 1 14.29 23.65 18.21
N ASP A 2 15.17 23.08 17.38
CA ASP A 2 14.73 22.36 16.20
C ASP A 2 14.13 21.03 16.64
N ASN A 3 12.80 20.97 16.69
CA ASN A 3 12.09 19.70 16.78
C ASN A 3 12.20 19.01 15.42
N ASP A 4 13.35 18.38 15.17
CA ASP A 4 13.51 17.53 14.01
C ASP A 4 12.56 16.33 14.13
N LEU A 5 11.50 16.38 13.33
CA LEU A 5 10.48 15.33 13.24
C LEU A 5 10.96 14.13 12.40
N ALA A 6 12.09 14.24 11.69
CA ALA A 6 12.56 13.21 10.77
C ALA A 6 12.80 11.84 11.45
N PRO A 7 13.43 11.75 12.64
CA PRO A 7 13.63 10.48 13.32
C PRO A 7 12.30 9.82 13.72
N GLU A 8 11.33 10.60 14.18
CA GLU A 8 10.02 10.10 14.59
C GLU A 8 9.18 9.64 13.39
N ILE A 9 9.23 10.37 12.28
CA ILE A 9 8.63 9.96 11.00
C ILE A 9 9.23 8.63 10.53
N ALA A 10 10.56 8.50 10.59
CA ALA A 10 11.24 7.26 10.21
C ALA A 10 10.83 6.08 11.11
N ARG A 11 10.71 6.30 12.42
CA ARG A 11 10.26 5.29 13.39
C ARG A 11 8.83 4.82 13.08
N ARG A 12 7.90 5.74 12.85
CA ARG A 12 6.50 5.42 12.52
C ARG A 12 6.36 4.71 11.18
N ARG A 13 7.14 5.10 10.16
CA ARG A 13 7.19 4.40 8.87
C ARG A 13 7.62 2.93 9.04
N ARG A 14 8.64 2.66 9.86
CA ARG A 14 9.06 1.28 10.17
C ARG A 14 7.96 0.50 10.89
N ALA A 15 7.30 1.10 11.88
CA ALA A 15 6.19 0.47 12.58
C ALA A 15 5.00 0.16 11.66
N ALA A 16 4.65 1.09 10.77
CA ALA A 16 3.61 0.90 9.77
C ALA A 16 3.95 -0.26 8.81
N TRP A 17 5.20 -0.35 8.34
CA TRP A 17 5.65 -1.47 7.51
C TRP A 17 5.64 -2.81 8.24
N ALA A 18 5.99 -2.85 9.52
CA ALA A 18 5.92 -4.06 10.32
C ALA A 18 4.46 -4.52 10.50
N ALA A 19 3.55 -3.61 10.85
CA ALA A 19 2.12 -3.90 10.98
C ALA A 19 1.52 -4.36 9.64
N PHE A 20 1.91 -3.72 8.53
CA PHE A 20 1.55 -4.15 7.20
C PHE A 20 1.98 -5.59 6.91
N SER A 21 3.21 -5.96 7.26
CA SER A 21 3.72 -7.33 7.08
C SER A 21 2.87 -8.36 7.84
N SER A 22 2.49 -8.06 9.08
CA SER A 22 1.61 -8.92 9.89
C SER A 22 0.21 -9.06 9.28
N ILE A 23 -0.41 -7.94 8.86
CA ILE A 23 -1.71 -7.95 8.19
C ILE A 23 -1.62 -8.77 6.89
N ARG A 24 -0.57 -8.54 6.11
CA ARG A 24 -0.30 -9.29 4.88
C ARG A 24 -0.28 -10.79 5.15
N GLN A 25 0.48 -11.24 6.15
CA GLN A 25 0.59 -12.66 6.50
C GLN A 25 -0.77 -13.30 6.80
N VAL A 26 -1.66 -12.58 7.51
CA VAL A 26 -3.02 -13.04 7.81
C VAL A 26 -3.88 -13.05 6.54
N THR A 27 -3.85 -11.96 5.78
CA THR A 27 -4.63 -11.84 4.52
C THR A 27 -4.19 -12.84 3.45
N ASP A 28 -2.92 -13.28 3.46
CA ASP A 28 -2.39 -14.28 2.53
C ASP A 28 -2.99 -15.68 2.75
N GLN A 29 -3.55 -15.96 3.93
CA GLN A 29 -4.28 -17.19 4.25
C GLN A 29 -5.72 -17.19 3.71
N VAL A 30 -6.25 -16.01 3.36
CA VAL A 30 -7.59 -15.88 2.78
C VAL A 30 -7.56 -16.36 1.32
N LYS A 31 -8.28 -17.45 1.03
CA LYS A 31 -8.34 -18.06 -0.31
C LYS A 31 -9.07 -17.19 -1.35
N GLY A 32 -10.04 -16.38 -0.92
CA GLY A 32 -10.84 -15.53 -1.81
C GLY A 32 -10.11 -14.24 -2.18
N ALA A 33 -9.73 -14.08 -3.44
CA ALA A 33 -9.07 -12.87 -3.94
C ALA A 33 -9.89 -11.60 -3.68
N ASN A 34 -11.21 -11.65 -3.92
CA ASN A 34 -12.11 -10.53 -3.71
C ASN A 34 -12.25 -10.17 -2.22
N LEU A 35 -12.33 -11.18 -1.33
CA LEU A 35 -12.41 -10.96 0.11
C LEU A 35 -11.11 -10.37 0.65
N ARG A 36 -9.97 -10.84 0.12
CA ARG A 36 -8.65 -10.29 0.45
C ARG A 36 -8.54 -8.82 0.02
N ALA A 37 -8.96 -8.50 -1.22
CA ALA A 37 -8.98 -7.13 -1.72
C ALA A 37 -9.90 -6.22 -0.89
N SER A 38 -11.11 -6.69 -0.56
CA SER A 38 -12.07 -5.94 0.27
C SER A 38 -11.53 -5.66 1.67
N THR A 39 -10.96 -6.66 2.33
CA THR A 39 -10.35 -6.51 3.67
C THR A 39 -9.20 -5.51 3.63
N PHE A 40 -8.38 -5.58 2.58
CA PHE A 40 -7.26 -4.68 2.36
C PHE A 40 -7.72 -3.22 2.14
N ASN A 41 -8.74 -3.03 1.30
CA ASN A 41 -9.34 -1.73 1.03
C ASN A 41 -9.94 -1.11 2.30
N ALA A 42 -10.63 -1.90 3.11
CA ALA A 42 -11.28 -1.43 4.34
C ALA A 42 -10.28 -1.04 5.44
N SER A 43 -9.15 -1.75 5.54
CA SER A 43 -8.19 -1.55 6.65
C SER A 43 -6.94 -0.80 6.21
N VAL A 44 -6.16 -1.39 5.31
CA VAL A 44 -4.81 -0.91 4.97
C VAL A 44 -4.88 0.34 4.12
N LEU A 45 -5.68 0.32 3.06
CA LEU A 45 -5.82 1.47 2.17
C LEU A 45 -6.41 2.67 2.91
N HIS A 46 -7.46 2.45 3.69
CA HIS A 46 -8.09 3.49 4.49
C HIS A 46 -7.12 4.13 5.50
N ALA A 47 -6.38 3.31 6.27
CA ALA A 47 -5.39 3.81 7.23
C ALA A 47 -4.27 4.60 6.55
N MET A 48 -3.84 4.19 5.35
CA MET A 48 -2.84 4.91 4.58
C MET A 48 -3.36 6.27 4.11
N CYS A 49 -4.58 6.34 3.54
CA CYS A 49 -5.16 7.61 3.10
C CYS A 49 -5.32 8.59 4.26
N TYR A 50 -5.84 8.12 5.40
CA TYR A 50 -5.94 8.94 6.62
C TYR A 50 -4.57 9.43 7.10
N ALA A 51 -3.54 8.58 7.05
CA ALA A 51 -2.19 9.02 7.36
C ALA A 51 -1.77 10.14 6.41
N MET A 52 -1.95 10.00 5.09
CA MET A 52 -1.55 11.03 4.12
C MET A 52 -2.21 12.39 4.37
N GLU A 53 -3.49 12.40 4.72
CA GLU A 53 -4.24 13.63 5.03
C GLU A 53 -3.68 14.35 6.27
N THR A 54 -3.16 13.60 7.24
CA THR A 54 -2.75 14.13 8.54
C THR A 54 -1.28 14.55 8.61
N TRP A 55 -0.44 14.20 7.62
CA TRP A 55 0.99 14.49 7.66
C TRP A 55 1.37 15.86 7.03
N PRO A 56 2.35 16.60 7.60
CA PRO A 56 2.71 17.95 7.16
C PRO A 56 3.41 18.05 5.79
N ASP A 57 4.05 16.97 5.31
CA ASP A 57 4.75 16.93 4.01
C ASP A 57 3.98 16.08 2.98
N ASN A 58 2.81 16.59 2.59
CA ASN A 58 1.87 15.90 1.70
C ASN A 58 2.49 15.59 0.32
N LYS A 59 3.46 16.37 -0.17
CA LYS A 59 4.05 16.17 -1.50
C LYS A 59 4.99 14.95 -1.53
N THR A 60 5.86 14.79 -0.54
CA THR A 60 6.74 13.62 -0.44
C THR A 60 5.94 12.35 -0.18
N ILE A 61 4.90 12.47 0.64
CA ILE A 61 4.04 11.34 1.00
C ILE A 61 3.16 10.90 -0.19
N GLY A 62 2.60 11.85 -0.96
CA GLY A 62 1.87 11.53 -2.19
C GLY A 62 2.75 10.79 -3.20
N ARG A 63 4.02 11.19 -3.37
CA ARG A 63 4.99 10.46 -4.22
C ARG A 63 5.28 9.06 -3.68
N ALA A 64 5.42 8.91 -2.36
CA ALA A 64 5.60 7.60 -1.74
C ALA A 64 4.36 6.71 -1.94
N MET A 65 3.15 7.28 -1.96
CA MET A 65 1.92 6.53 -2.22
C MET A 65 1.83 6.04 -3.67
N GLN A 66 2.20 6.88 -4.63
CA GLN A 66 2.24 6.51 -6.05
C GLN A 66 3.15 5.29 -6.33
N THR A 67 4.18 5.07 -5.51
CA THR A 67 5.05 3.89 -5.62
C THR A 67 4.58 2.72 -4.74
N THR A 68 4.02 3.01 -3.56
CA THR A 68 3.57 2.00 -2.60
C THR A 68 2.30 1.30 -3.05
N HIS A 69 1.34 2.04 -3.62
CA HIS A 69 0.06 1.47 -4.04
C HIS A 69 0.22 0.37 -5.11
N PRO A 70 0.98 0.56 -6.21
CA PRO A 70 1.27 -0.53 -7.16
C PRO A 70 2.07 -1.69 -6.56
N ALA A 71 2.87 -1.45 -5.51
CA ALA A 71 3.55 -2.53 -4.81
C ALA A 71 2.56 -3.39 -4.00
N MET A 72 1.51 -2.80 -3.45
CA MET A 72 0.44 -3.49 -2.74
C MET A 72 -0.43 -4.31 -3.69
N GLU A 73 -0.78 -3.78 -4.87
CA GLU A 73 -1.52 -4.53 -5.89
C GLU A 73 -0.77 -5.81 -6.30
N ARG A 74 0.54 -5.69 -6.52
CA ARG A 74 1.42 -6.82 -6.84
C ARG A 74 1.51 -7.82 -5.69
N CYS A 75 1.62 -7.32 -4.46
CA CYS A 75 1.62 -8.14 -3.25
C CYS A 75 0.35 -8.97 -3.13
N LEU A 76 -0.81 -8.35 -3.35
CA LEU A 76 -2.11 -9.01 -3.34
C LEU A 76 -2.20 -10.10 -4.42
N LEU A 77 -1.67 -9.84 -5.61
CA LEU A 77 -1.63 -10.83 -6.70
C LEU A 77 -0.53 -11.88 -6.56
N LYS A 78 0.30 -11.79 -5.51
CA LYS A 78 1.50 -12.61 -5.31
C LYS A 78 2.46 -12.57 -6.52
N THR A 79 2.47 -11.45 -7.25
CA THR A 79 3.33 -11.25 -8.42
C THR A 79 4.55 -10.44 -8.01
N SER A 80 5.75 -10.94 -8.30
CA SER A 80 6.98 -10.19 -8.07
C SER A 80 7.18 -9.11 -9.15
N LEU A 81 8.06 -8.12 -8.88
CA LEU A 81 8.42 -7.14 -9.91
C LEU A 81 9.04 -7.84 -11.14
N LEU A 82 9.96 -8.79 -10.90
CA LEU A 82 10.61 -9.54 -11.96
C LEU A 82 9.60 -10.31 -12.83
N GLN A 83 8.63 -10.97 -12.19
CA GLN A 83 7.58 -11.70 -12.89
C GLN A 83 6.71 -10.77 -13.74
N GLN A 84 6.36 -9.59 -13.22
CA GLN A 84 5.65 -8.58 -14.02
C GLN A 84 6.43 -8.19 -15.27
N TRP A 85 7.74 -7.96 -15.15
CA TRP A 85 8.60 -7.60 -16.29
C TRP A 85 8.73 -8.74 -17.30
N GLN A 86 8.93 -9.96 -16.83
CA GLN A 86 9.03 -11.15 -17.70
C GLN A 86 7.72 -11.41 -18.46
N GLU A 87 6.57 -11.21 -17.81
CA GLU A 87 5.26 -11.37 -18.43
C GLU A 87 4.81 -10.14 -19.24
N GLY A 88 5.61 -9.06 -19.28
CA GLY A 88 5.27 -7.81 -19.97
C GLY A 88 3.98 -7.16 -19.44
N LEU A 89 3.62 -7.41 -18.18
CA LEU A 89 2.35 -6.99 -17.59
C LEU A 89 2.34 -5.48 -17.31
N ARG A 90 1.43 -4.76 -17.96
CA ARG A 90 1.18 -3.35 -17.67
C ARG A 90 0.54 -3.17 -16.29
N SER A 91 0.89 -2.09 -15.59
CA SER A 91 0.32 -1.76 -14.27
C SER A 91 -1.20 -1.63 -14.29
N SER A 92 -1.80 -1.21 -15.41
CA SER A 92 -3.26 -1.18 -15.57
C SER A 92 -3.89 -2.57 -15.46
N LYS A 93 -3.24 -3.61 -16.00
CA LYS A 93 -3.72 -4.98 -15.94
C LYS A 93 -3.58 -5.57 -14.53
N ILE A 94 -2.54 -5.17 -13.81
CA ILE A 94 -2.36 -5.51 -12.38
C ILE A 94 -3.48 -4.87 -11.57
N ARG A 95 -3.77 -3.59 -11.81
CA ARG A 95 -4.85 -2.87 -11.13
C ARG A 95 -6.22 -3.55 -11.34
N GLU A 96 -6.55 -3.88 -12.58
CA GLU A 96 -7.78 -4.62 -12.94
C GLU A 96 -7.87 -5.96 -12.19
N LYS A 97 -6.79 -6.74 -12.16
CA LYS A 97 -6.75 -8.05 -11.50
C LYS A 97 -6.79 -7.96 -9.98
N SER A 98 -6.18 -6.93 -9.40
CA SER A 98 -6.06 -6.78 -7.94
C SER A 98 -7.38 -6.38 -7.28
N GLN A 99 -8.27 -5.70 -8.01
CA GLN A 99 -9.51 -5.14 -7.48
C GLN A 99 -9.32 -4.21 -6.26
N LEU A 100 -8.09 -3.69 -6.10
CA LEU A 100 -7.78 -2.72 -5.07
C LEU A 100 -8.45 -1.40 -5.45
N ALA A 101 -9.10 -0.75 -4.49
CA ALA A 101 -9.74 0.52 -4.74
C ALA A 101 -8.66 1.57 -5.01
N ASP A 102 -8.89 2.47 -5.97
CA ASP A 102 -7.96 3.56 -6.20
C ASP A 102 -7.85 4.42 -4.93
N TYR A 103 -6.62 4.72 -4.51
CA TYR A 103 -6.39 5.52 -3.31
C TYR A 103 -6.88 6.96 -3.49
N GLU A 104 -6.96 7.45 -4.73
CA GLU A 104 -7.52 8.76 -5.06
C GLU A 104 -9.02 8.87 -4.72
N LYS A 105 -9.74 7.74 -4.49
CA LYS A 105 -11.13 7.77 -4.01
C LYS A 105 -11.28 8.18 -2.56
N TYR A 106 -10.20 8.15 -1.79
CA TYR A 106 -10.17 8.44 -0.35
C TYR A 106 -9.38 9.72 -0.05
N ARG A 107 -9.24 10.58 -1.05
CA ARG A 107 -8.61 11.90 -0.97
C ARG A 107 -9.69 12.96 -1.15
#